data_AF-A0A2Z6ZYG0-F1
#
_entry.id   AF-A0A2Z6ZYG0-F1
#
_cell.length_a   1.000
_cell.length_b   1.000
_cell.length_c   1.000
_cell.angle_alpha   90.00
_cell.angle_beta   90.00
_cell.angle_gamma   90.00
#
_symmetry.space_group_name_H-M   'P 1'
#
loop_
_entity.id
_entity.type
_entity.pdbx_description
1 polymer ?
#
loop_
_entity_poly.entity_id
_entity_poly.type
_entity_poly.pdbx_seq_one_letter_code
_entity_poly.pdbx_strand_id
1 'polypeptide(L)' 'MQAQHLLIEALVDEKDSLLQTIHGLQEANNAPAPFDDDWEEEPEEEPEEEEIEDITLGEGEIDDE' A
#
# COMPACT_ATOMS: atom_id res chain seq x y z
N MET A 1 15.64 -13.06 -6.01
CA MET A 1 14.79 -13.99 -6.78
C MET A 1 13.65 -14.58 -5.92
N GLN A 2 13.78 -15.71 -5.22
CA GLN A 2 12.60 -16.36 -4.60
C GLN A 2 11.99 -15.59 -3.40
N ALA A 3 12.80 -15.02 -2.51
CA ALA A 3 12.28 -14.31 -1.33
C ALA A 3 11.58 -12.99 -1.68
N GLN A 4 12.11 -12.26 -2.66
CA GLN A 4 11.50 -11.02 -3.14
C GLN A 4 10.17 -11.30 -3.85
N HIS A 5 10.08 -12.37 -4.65
CA HIS A 5 8.82 -12.78 -5.26
C HIS A 5 7.73 -13.09 -4.21
N LEU A 6 8.08 -13.82 -3.14
CA LEU A 6 7.16 -14.08 -2.03
C LEU A 6 6.78 -12.80 -1.26
N LEU A 7 7.70 -11.83 -1.16
CA LEU A 7 7.42 -10.54 -0.54
C LEU A 7 6.45 -9.72 -1.40
N ILE A 8 6.66 -9.68 -2.72
CA ILE A 8 5.77 -8.99 -3.66
C ILE A 8 4.36 -9.61 -3.60
N GLU A 9 4.24 -10.93 -3.62
CA GLU A 9 2.95 -11.62 -3.46
C GLU A 9 2.25 -11.23 -2.14
N ALA A 10 2.98 -11.24 -1.03
CA ALA A 10 2.41 -10.86 0.27
C ALA A 10 1.96 -9.39 0.32
N LEU A 11 2.71 -8.48 -0.34
CA LEU A 11 2.36 -7.07 -0.42
C LEU A 11 1.13 -6.82 -1.31
N VAL A 12 0.97 -7.58 -2.40
CA VAL A 12 -0.23 -7.52 -3.25
C VAL A 12 -1.47 -7.94 -2.45
N ASP A 13 -1.39 -9.05 -1.71
CA ASP A 13 -2.49 -9.53 -0.85
C ASP A 13 -2.83 -8.52 0.28
N GLU A 14 -1.82 -7.91 0.88
CA GLU A 14 -2.01 -6.90 1.93
C GLU A 14 -2.65 -5.62 1.37
N LYS A 15 -2.20 -5.15 0.20
CA LYS A 15 -2.77 -3.99 -0.50
C LYS A 15 -4.27 -4.18 -0.74
N ASP A 16 -4.69 -5.35 -1.24
CA ASP A 16 -6.11 -5.63 -1.49
C ASP A 16 -6.94 -5.62 -0.20
N SER A 17 -6.39 -6.19 0.88
CA SER A 17 -7.04 -6.20 2.20
C SER A 17 -7.20 -4.79 2.78
N LEU A 18 -6.19 -3.93 2.56
CA LEU A 18 -6.22 -2.53 2.99
C LEU A 18 -7.25 -1.72 2.20
N LEU A 19 -7.30 -1.87 0.87
CA LEU A 19 -8.30 -1.22 0.02
C LEU A 19 -9.73 -1.59 0.45
N GLN A 20 -10.00 -2.88 0.70
CA GLN A 20 -11.29 -3.32 1.21
C GLN A 20 -11.64 -2.65 2.55
N THR A 21 -10.67 -2.56 3.47
CA THR A 21 -10.86 -1.93 4.79
C THR A 21 -11.19 -0.43 4.65
N ILE A 22 -10.46 0.26 3.76
CA ILE A 22 -10.63 1.67 3.47
C ILE A 22 -12.03 1.93 2.87
N HIS A 23 -12.46 1.12 1.90
CA HIS A 23 -13.81 1.22 1.33
C HIS A 23 -14.89 1.06 2.40
N GLY A 24 -14.78 0.06 3.27
CA GLY A 24 -15.73 -0.12 4.37
C GLY A 24 -15.78 1.08 5.32
N LEU A 25 -14.64 1.72 5.60
CA LEU A 25 -14.58 2.93 6.43
C LEU A 25 -15.19 4.15 5.73
N GLN A 26 -14.97 4.31 4.43
CA GLN A 26 -15.56 5.40 3.65
C GLN A 26 -17.08 5.30 3.61
N GLU A 27 -17.60 4.09 3.35
CA GLU A 27 -19.03 3.80 3.38
C GLU A 27 -19.64 4.12 4.75
N ALA A 28 -19.02 3.66 5.84
CA ALA A 28 -19.49 3.91 7.20
C ALA A 28 -19.49 5.39 7.58
N ASN A 29 -18.54 6.16 7.05
CA ASN A 29 -18.40 7.59 7.34
C ASN A 29 -19.10 8.49 6.31
N ASN A 30 -19.75 7.91 5.28
CA ASN A 30 -20.36 8.62 4.17
C ASN A 30 -19.38 9.61 3.50
N ALA A 31 -18.09 9.25 3.50
CA ALA A 31 -17.01 10.03 2.95
C ALA A 31 -16.95 9.82 1.43
N PRO A 32 -16.60 10.86 0.63
CA PRO A 32 -16.25 10.64 -0.76
C PRO A 32 -15.05 9.71 -0.83
N ALA A 33 -14.94 8.90 -1.88
CA ALA A 33 -13.77 8.05 -2.10
C ALA A 33 -12.52 8.92 -2.34
N PRO A 34 -11.49 8.89 -1.46
CA PRO A 34 -10.20 9.52 -1.69
C PRO A 34 -9.32 8.84 -2.75
N PHE A 35 -9.61 7.60 -3.12
CA PHE A 35 -8.86 6.86 -4.13
C PHE A 35 -9.71 6.79 -5.40
N ASP A 36 -9.12 7.22 -6.52
CA ASP A 36 -9.71 7.05 -7.85
C ASP A 36 -9.63 5.58 -8.29
N ASP A 37 -10.49 5.17 -9.22
CA ASP A 37 -10.47 3.83 -9.82
C ASP A 37 -9.10 3.48 -10.44
N ASP A 38 -8.29 4.48 -10.81
CA ASP A 38 -6.91 4.34 -11.31
C ASP A 38 -5.95 3.67 -10.29
N TRP A 39 -6.25 3.70 -8.99
CA TRP A 39 -5.45 2.99 -7.97
C TRP A 39 -5.71 1.48 -7.94
N GLU A 40 -6.84 1.03 -8.49
CA GLU A 40 -7.19 -0.39 -8.59
C GLU A 40 -6.57 -1.05 -9.84
N GLU A 41 -6.09 -0.26 -10.79
CA GLU A 41 -5.36 -0.78 -11.95
C GLU A 41 -3.98 -1.27 -11.50
N GLU A 42 -3.71 -2.57 -11.70
CA GLU A 42 -2.35 -3.09 -11.57
C GLU A 42 -1.44 -2.37 -12.56
N PRO A 43 -0.23 -1.96 -12.16
CA PRO A 43 0.72 -1.38 -13.10
C PRO A 43 0.95 -2.39 -14.23
N GLU A 44 0.70 -1.99 -15.49
CA GLU A 44 0.90 -2.84 -16.67
C GLU A 44 2.39 -3.17 -16.92
N GLU A 45 3.30 -2.49 -16.23
CA GLU A 45 4.74 -2.73 -16.34
C GLU A 45 5.16 -3.85 -15.39
N GLU A 46 5.98 -4.79 -15.88
CA GLU A 46 6.65 -5.76 -14.99
C GLU A 46 7.32 -4.97 -13.87
N PRO A 47 7.19 -5.37 -12.59
CA PRO A 47 7.88 -4.70 -11.52
C PRO A 47 9.37 -4.74 -11.85
N GLU A 48 9.94 -3.62 -12.30
CA GLU A 48 11.38 -3.48 -12.30
C GLU A 48 11.78 -3.78 -10.84
N GLU A 49 12.76 -4.67 -10.65
CA GLU A 49 13.31 -4.95 -9.32
C GLU A 49 14.04 -3.69 -8.83
N GLU A 50 13.30 -2.60 -8.57
CA GLU A 50 13.78 -1.52 -7.75
C GLU A 50 14.07 -2.16 -6.40
N GLU A 51 15.36 -2.10 -6.00
CA GLU A 51 15.73 -2.38 -4.62
C GLU A 51 14.81 -1.52 -3.77
N ILE A 52 13.89 -2.14 -3.05
CA ILE A 52 13.04 -1.47 -2.08
C ILE A 52 14.04 -0.82 -1.13
N GLU A 53 14.30 0.47 -1.33
CA GLU A 53 15.23 1.21 -0.49
C GLU A 53 14.72 0.97 0.92
N ASP A 54 15.57 0.42 1.80
CA ASP A 54 15.24 0.17 3.20
C ASP A 54 14.60 1.44 3.71
N ILE A 55 13.26 1.43 3.79
CA ILE A 55 12.48 2.61 4.11
C ILE A 55 12.92 2.90 5.53
N THR A 56 13.82 3.86 5.71
CA THR A 56 14.23 4.23 7.05
C THR A 56 12.96 4.73 7.68
N LEU A 57 12.36 3.92 8.57
CA LEU A 57 11.26 4.33 9.42
C LEU A 57 11.71 5.66 10.00
N GLY A 58 11.18 6.76 9.46
CA GLY A 58 11.65 8.09 9.83
C GLY A 58 11.56 8.15 11.34
N GLU A 59 12.68 8.43 12.01
CA GLU A 59 12.67 8.74 13.42
C GLU A 59 11.90 10.06 13.54
N GLY A 60 10.58 9.96 13.52
CA GLY A 60 9.70 11.03 13.95
C GLY A 60 9.95 11.17 15.44
N GLU A 61 10.85 12.07 15.81
CA GLU A 61 10.83 12.68 17.13
C GLU A 61 9.43 13.29 17.28
N ILE A 62 8.56 12.58 17.99
CA ILE A 62 7.38 13.18 18.58
C ILE A 62 7.93 13.95 19.78
N ASP A 63 8.10 15.26 19.64
CA ASP A 63 8.48 16.12 20.75
C ASP A 63 7.28 16.24 21.70
N ASP A 64 7.39 15.60 22.87
CA ASP A 64 6.42 15.72 23.96
C ASP A 64 6.80 16.94 24.83
N GLU A 65 6.61 18.18 24.32
CA GLU A 65 6.65 19.40 25.16
C GLU A 65 5.53 20.42 24.86
#